data_AF-A0A376P4U8-F1
#
_entry.id   AF-A0A376P4U8-F1
#
_cell.length_a   1.000
_cell.length_b   1.000
_cell.length_c   1.000
_cell.angle_alpha   90.00
_cell.angle_beta   90.00
_cell.angle_gamma   90.00
#
_symmetry.space_group_name_H-M   'P 1'
#
loop_
_entity.id
_entity.type
_entity.pdbx_description
1 polymer ?
#
loop_
_entity_poly.entity_id
_entity_poly.type
_entity_poly.pdbx_seq_one_letter_code
_entity_poly.pdbx_strand_id
1 'polypeptide(L)'
;MALELVKEGRAQACVSAGNTGALMGLAKLLLKPLEGIERPALVTVLPHQQKGKTVVLDLGANVDCDSTMLVQFAIMGSVLAEEVVEIPNPRVALLILVKKK
;
A
#
# COMPACT_ATOMS: atom_id res chain seq x y z
N MET A 1 -6.73 15.96 -16.24
CA MET A 1 -5.83 14.81 -15.97
C MET A 1 -6.56 13.75 -15.14
N ALA A 2 -6.23 12.46 -15.22
CA ALA A 2 -6.96 11.40 -14.50
C ALA A 2 -7.06 11.62 -12.98
N LEU A 3 -5.97 12.04 -12.33
CA LEU A 3 -5.96 12.37 -10.89
C LEU A 3 -6.82 13.60 -10.55
N GLU A 4 -6.98 14.57 -11.47
CA GLU A 4 -7.85 15.72 -11.24
C GLU A 4 -9.31 15.32 -11.25
N LEU A 5 -9.71 14.40 -12.13
CA LEU A 5 -11.08 13.86 -12.11
C LEU A 5 -11.40 13.17 -10.78
N VAL A 6 -10.42 12.45 -10.21
CA VAL A 6 -10.56 11.86 -8.87
C VAL A 6 -10.65 12.96 -7.80
N LYS A 7 -9.78 13.97 -7.86
CA LYS A 7 -9.79 15.10 -6.92
C LYS A 7 -11.10 15.89 -6.94
N GLU A 8 -11.69 16.08 -8.12
CA GLU A 8 -12.95 16.80 -8.36
C GLU A 8 -14.19 15.94 -8.04
N GLY A 9 -14.02 14.67 -7.63
CA GLY A 9 -15.13 13.75 -7.36
C GLY A 9 -15.87 13.29 -8.62
N ARG A 10 -15.29 13.50 -9.79
CA ARG A 10 -15.84 13.08 -11.11
C ARG A 10 -15.44 11.65 -11.49
N ALA A 11 -14.53 11.06 -10.72
CA ALA A 11 -14.12 9.65 -10.79
C ALA A 11 -13.79 9.15 -9.38
N GLN A 12 -13.96 7.85 -9.13
CA GLN A 12 -13.66 7.24 -7.83
C GLN A 12 -12.20 6.76 -7.70
N ALA A 13 -11.56 6.43 -8.83
CA ALA A 13 -10.17 5.96 -8.88
C ALA A 13 -9.58 6.16 -10.28
N CYS A 14 -8.27 5.96 -10.42
CA CYS A 14 -7.60 5.93 -11.72
C CYS A 14 -6.51 4.84 -11.78
N VAL A 15 -6.21 4.38 -13.00
CA VAL A 15 -5.14 3.40 -13.28
C VAL A 15 -4.20 3.99 -14.32
N SER A 16 -2.89 3.72 -14.19
CA SER A 16 -1.89 4.14 -15.18
C SER A 16 -0.85 3.05 -15.34
N ALA A 17 -0.46 2.79 -16.60
CA ALA A 17 0.67 1.95 -16.97
C ALA A 17 1.94 2.79 -17.25
N GLY A 18 1.95 4.06 -16.84
CA GLY A 18 3.06 4.99 -17.03
C GLY A 18 4.11 4.89 -15.93
N ASN A 19 4.91 5.96 -15.79
CA ASN A 19 5.96 6.02 -14.78
C ASN A 19 5.39 6.01 -13.35
N THR A 20 5.75 4.99 -12.56
CA THR A 20 5.30 4.80 -11.18
C THR A 20 5.61 5.99 -10.27
N GLY A 21 6.83 6.53 -10.36
CA GLY A 21 7.27 7.66 -9.54
C GLY A 21 6.49 8.95 -9.84
N ALA A 22 6.25 9.23 -11.13
CA ALA A 22 5.45 10.37 -11.56
C ALA A 22 4.00 10.26 -11.07
N LEU A 23 3.37 9.09 -11.23
CA LEU A 23 2.01 8.85 -10.74
C LEU A 23 1.91 9.04 -9.22
N MET A 24 2.83 8.41 -8.47
CA MET A 24 2.83 8.46 -7.01
C MET A 24 3.11 9.88 -6.49
N GLY A 25 4.06 10.61 -7.08
CA GLY A 25 4.36 11.98 -6.73
C GLY A 25 3.18 12.92 -6.98
N LEU A 26 2.55 12.82 -8.15
CA LEU A 26 1.35 13.61 -8.48
C LEU A 26 0.16 13.23 -7.60
N ALA A 27 -0.06 11.94 -7.33
CA ALA A 27 -1.15 11.48 -6.48
C ALA A 27 -0.99 12.01 -5.05
N LYS A 28 0.21 11.96 -4.49
CA LYS A 28 0.51 12.52 -3.15
C LYS A 28 0.24 14.03 -3.11
N LEU A 29 0.60 14.77 -4.15
CA LEU A 29 0.38 16.21 -4.23
C LEU A 29 -1.10 16.59 -4.39
N LEU A 30 -1.83 15.87 -5.26
CA LEU A 30 -3.18 16.24 -5.67
C LEU A 30 -4.27 15.64 -4.79
N LEU A 31 -4.15 14.36 -4.44
CA LEU A 31 -5.16 13.62 -3.67
C LEU A 31 -4.89 13.64 -2.17
N LYS A 32 -3.60 13.71 -1.79
CA LYS A 32 -3.08 13.61 -0.42
C LYS A 32 -3.35 12.24 0.22
N PRO A 33 -2.49 11.78 1.15
CA PRO A 33 -2.77 10.59 1.94
C PRO A 33 -4.00 10.76 2.83
N LEU A 34 -4.54 9.63 3.31
CA LEU A 34 -5.55 9.63 4.36
C LEU A 34 -5.01 10.28 5.64
N GLU A 35 -5.90 10.84 6.44
CA GLU A 35 -5.55 11.41 7.74
C GLU A 35 -4.87 10.34 8.63
N GLY A 36 -3.77 10.72 9.27
CA GLY A 36 -2.96 9.81 10.09
C GLY A 36 -1.99 8.92 9.28
N ILE A 37 -2.03 8.95 7.95
CA ILE A 37 -1.04 8.26 7.09
C ILE A 37 0.01 9.27 6.63
N GLU A 38 1.26 9.05 7.00
CA GLU A 38 2.34 10.00 6.68
C GLU A 38 2.78 9.91 5.22
N ARG A 39 2.95 8.67 4.73
CA ARG A 39 3.36 8.39 3.35
C ARG A 39 2.60 7.19 2.79
N PRO A 40 2.23 7.22 1.49
CA PRO A 40 1.67 6.05 0.84
C PRO A 40 2.72 4.93 0.73
N ALA A 41 2.26 3.69 0.57
CA ALA A 41 3.11 2.53 0.30
C ALA A 41 2.72 1.89 -1.03
N LEU A 42 3.71 1.37 -1.77
CA LEU A 42 3.45 0.50 -2.90
C LEU A 42 3.14 -0.90 -2.38
N VAL A 43 2.03 -1.46 -2.86
CA VAL A 43 1.53 -2.77 -2.43
C VAL A 43 1.44 -3.72 -3.61
N THR A 44 1.73 -4.99 -3.35
CA THR A 44 1.41 -6.09 -4.28
C THR A 44 0.85 -7.29 -3.53
N VAL A 45 0.18 -8.16 -4.29
CA VAL A 45 -0.30 -9.45 -3.80
C VAL A 45 0.53 -10.55 -4.47
N LEU A 46 1.31 -11.28 -3.68
CA LEU A 46 2.15 -12.38 -4.14
C LEU A 46 1.43 -13.73 -3.93
N PRO A 47 1.41 -14.63 -4.92
CA PRO A 47 1.04 -16.02 -4.68
C PRO A 47 2.14 -16.75 -3.91
N HIS A 48 1.78 -17.80 -3.17
CA HIS A 48 2.76 -18.70 -2.56
C HIS A 48 2.42 -20.18 -2.79
N GLN A 49 3.40 -21.06 -2.55
CA GLN A 49 3.34 -22.49 -2.89
C GLN A 49 2.17 -23.25 -2.25
N GLN A 50 1.63 -22.74 -1.14
CA GLN A 50 0.46 -23.32 -0.46
C GLN A 50 -0.88 -22.85 -1.07
N LYS A 51 -0.88 -22.34 -2.31
CA LYS A 51 -2.06 -21.78 -3.02
C LYS A 51 -2.74 -20.61 -2.31
N GLY A 52 -2.05 -19.93 -1.41
CA GLY A 52 -2.53 -18.71 -0.78
C GLY A 52 -1.91 -17.46 -1.39
N LYS A 53 -2.25 -16.31 -0.79
CA LYS A 53 -1.82 -14.98 -1.20
C LYS A 53 -1.19 -14.26 -0.02
N THR A 54 -0.17 -13.45 -0.29
CA THR A 54 0.49 -12.59 0.70
C THR A 54 0.48 -11.16 0.20
N VAL A 55 -0.05 -10.24 1.00
CA VAL A 55 0.05 -8.81 0.74
C VAL A 55 1.40 -8.31 1.23
N VAL A 56 2.14 -7.57 0.40
CA VAL A 56 3.46 -7.05 0.73
C VAL A 56 3.51 -5.53 0.55
N LEU A 57 3.94 -4.83 1.59
CA LEU A 57 4.23 -3.40 1.64
C LEU A 57 5.51 -3.18 2.46
N ASP A 58 6.33 -2.16 2.21
CA ASP A 58 6.38 -1.28 1.03
C ASP A 58 7.36 -1.87 -0.02
N LEU A 59 7.10 -1.61 -1.30
CA LEU A 59 7.86 -2.14 -2.44
C LEU A 59 8.63 -1.06 -3.22
N GLY A 60 8.80 0.12 -2.63
CA GLY A 60 9.63 1.19 -3.20
C GLY A 60 8.95 2.55 -3.30
N ALA A 61 7.84 2.77 -2.59
CA ALA A 61 7.30 4.12 -2.45
C ALA A 61 8.21 5.00 -1.58
N ASN A 62 8.85 4.40 -0.58
CA ASN A 62 9.68 5.07 0.42
C ASN A 62 11.06 4.41 0.47
N VAL A 63 12.10 5.24 0.47
CA VAL A 63 13.49 4.80 0.62
C VAL A 63 13.78 4.46 2.08
N ASP A 64 13.30 5.31 2.99
CA ASP A 64 13.44 5.16 4.44
C ASP A 64 12.06 5.06 5.07
N CYS A 65 11.93 4.17 6.05
CA CYS A 65 10.72 3.96 6.84
C CYS A 65 11.11 3.86 8.32
N ASP A 66 10.41 4.60 9.17
CA ASP A 66 10.55 4.46 10.61
C ASP A 66 9.56 3.42 11.17
N SER A 67 9.60 3.21 12.49
CA SER A 67 8.68 2.28 13.16
C SER A 67 7.20 2.68 13.03
N THR A 68 6.90 3.98 12.99
CA THR A 68 5.54 4.50 12.90
C THR A 68 4.93 4.15 11.55
N MET A 69 5.70 4.37 10.47
CA MET A 69 5.33 3.99 9.11
C MET A 69 5.13 2.48 8.99
N LEU A 70 5.99 1.66 9.59
CA LEU A 70 5.83 0.20 9.56
C LEU A 70 4.52 -0.25 10.23
N VAL A 71 4.08 0.41 11.31
CA VAL A 71 2.78 0.15 11.93
C VAL A 71 1.64 0.59 11.01
N GLN A 72 1.74 1.76 10.37
CA GLN A 72 0.74 2.20 9.39
C GLN A 72 0.61 1.22 8.22
N PHE A 73 1.74 0.70 7.71
CA PHE A 73 1.75 -0.28 6.62
C PHE A 73 1.13 -1.61 7.04
N ALA A 74 1.38 -2.05 8.27
CA ALA A 74 0.74 -3.24 8.83
C ALA A 74 -0.79 -3.09 8.87
N ILE A 75 -1.30 -1.95 9.31
CA ILE A 75 -2.75 -1.67 9.39
C ILE A 75 -3.37 -1.56 7.99
N MET A 76 -2.76 -0.79 7.09
CA MET A 76 -3.26 -0.66 5.72
C MET A 76 -3.24 -2.02 4.99
N GLY A 77 -2.16 -2.78 5.17
CA GLY A 77 -2.01 -4.11 4.59
C GLY A 77 -3.01 -5.13 5.12
N SER A 78 -3.32 -5.10 6.43
CA SER A 78 -4.33 -5.99 7.01
C SER A 78 -5.72 -5.71 6.46
N VAL A 79 -6.12 -4.43 6.37
CA VAL A 79 -7.41 -4.05 5.78
C VAL A 79 -7.50 -4.47 4.31
N LEU A 80 -6.45 -4.24 3.52
CA LEU A 80 -6.43 -4.69 2.11
C LEU A 80 -6.53 -6.22 2.01
N ALA A 81 -5.79 -6.94 2.86
CA ALA A 81 -5.78 -8.40 2.85
C ALA A 81 -7.16 -8.99 3.20
N GLU A 82 -7.85 -8.39 4.16
CA GLU A 82 -9.19 -8.80 4.58
C GLU A 82 -10.26 -8.45 3.53
N GLU A 83 -10.36 -7.16 3.17
CA GLU A 83 -11.49 -6.63 2.39
C GLU A 83 -11.37 -6.87 0.88
N VAL A 84 -10.14 -6.95 0.34
CA VAL A 84 -9.90 -7.05 -1.11
C VAL A 84 -9.36 -8.42 -1.51
N VAL A 85 -8.48 -9.00 -0.69
CA VAL A 85 -7.84 -10.29 -0.97
C VAL A 85 -8.60 -11.47 -0.36
N GLU A 86 -9.60 -11.19 0.48
CA GLU A 86 -10.49 -12.16 1.14
C GLU A 86 -9.74 -13.14 2.05
N ILE A 87 -8.73 -12.64 2.79
CA ILE A 87 -8.01 -13.40 3.81
C ILE A 87 -8.59 -13.06 5.18
N PRO A 88 -9.49 -13.90 5.74
CA PRO A 88 -10.10 -13.61 7.03
C PRO A 88 -9.05 -13.65 8.14
N ASN A 89 -9.10 -12.68 9.05
CA ASN A 89 -8.13 -12.53 10.15
C ASN A 89 -6.66 -12.58 9.66
N PRO A 90 -6.24 -11.64 8.80
CA PRO A 90 -4.92 -11.70 8.18
C PRO A 90 -3.83 -11.56 9.22
N ARG A 91 -2.82 -12.44 9.13
CA ARG A 91 -1.64 -12.36 10.00
C ARG A 91 -0.66 -11.34 9.42
N VAL A 92 -0.21 -10.42 10.27
CA VAL A 92 0.84 -9.45 9.93
C VAL A 92 2.20 -10.01 10.37
N ALA A 93 3.19 -9.93 9.48
CA ALA A 93 4.57 -10.29 9.78
C ALA A 93 5.51 -9.18 9.32
N LEU A 94 6.50 -8.84 10.16
CA LEU A 94 7.56 -7.90 9.80
C LEU A 94 8.75 -8.66 9.23
N LEU A 95 9.19 -8.28 8.03
CA LEU A 95 10.39 -8.84 7.43
C LEU A 95 11.62 -8.26 8.14
N ILE A 96 12.34 -9.13 8.85
CA ILE A 96 13.56 -8.79 9.58
C ILE A 96 14.63 -9.85 9.29
N LEU A 97 15.89 -9.47 9.46
CA LEU A 97 17.03 -10.37 9.24
C LEU A 97 17.10 -11.53 10.24
N VAL A 98 16.57 -11.33 11.45
CA VAL A 98 16.69 -12.28 12.56
C VAL A 98 15.33 -12.56 13.19
N LYS A 99 14.97 -13.83 13.28
CA LYS A 99 13.77 -14.26 14.01
C LYS A 99 14.05 -14.25 15.51
N LYS A 100 13.24 -13.56 16.31
CA LYS A 100 13.27 -13.75 17.78
C LYS A 100 12.81 -15.19 18.09
N LYS A 101 13.60 -15.88 18.92
CA LYS A 101 13.25 -17.20 19.46
C LYS A 101 12.04 -17.10 20.37
#